data_AF-A0A7C5D1T2-F1
#
_entry.id   AF-A0A7C5D1T2-F1
#
_cell.length_a   1.000
_cell.length_b   1.000
_cell.length_c   1.000
_cell.angle_alpha   90.00
_cell.angle_beta   90.00
_cell.angle_gamma   90.00
#
_symmetry.space_group_name_H-M   'P 1'
#
loop_
_entity.id
_entity.type
_entity.pdbx_description
1 polymer ?
#
loop_
_entity_poly.entity_id
_entity_poly.type
_entity_poly.pdbx_seq_one_letter_code
_entity_poly.pdbx_strand_id
1 'polypeptide(L)'
;LAGIMEAQYEVLRAHGHSPSEAFNETVEELTQSLIRLVDEKGMDWMFMNCSATAQRGALDWKPKFKKAVLPLFRELYERVKSGEEAKRVIRMCGKPNYQEILAKELADMRDSEMWRAGAAVRALRPKEPPKKSAPKAKGTGGRSY
;
A
#
# COMPACT_ATOMS: atom_id res chain seq x y z
N LEU A 1 0.30 -0.43 -4.54
CA LEU A 1 0.54 0.14 -3.20
C LEU A 1 1.76 -0.50 -2.56
N ALA A 2 1.73 -1.79 -2.21
CA ALA A 2 2.88 -2.50 -1.60
C ALA A 2 4.22 -2.22 -2.31
N GLY A 3 4.35 -2.51 -3.60
CA GLY A 3 5.61 -2.25 -4.32
C GLY A 3 6.06 -0.78 -4.40
N ILE A 4 5.14 0.20 -4.31
CA ILE A 4 5.52 1.62 -4.24
C ILE A 4 6.04 1.96 -2.84
N MET A 5 5.37 1.43 -1.81
CA MET A 5 5.78 1.64 -0.42
C MET A 5 7.12 0.95 -0.13
N GLU A 6 7.33 -0.26 -0.64
CA GLU A 6 8.60 -1.00 -0.54
C GLU A 6 9.73 -0.23 -1.21
N ALA A 7 9.53 0.27 -2.44
CA ALA A 7 10.54 1.08 -3.13
C ALA A 7 10.91 2.35 -2.33
N GLN A 8 9.94 3.05 -1.76
CA GLN A 8 10.23 4.22 -0.91
C GLN A 8 10.91 3.81 0.40
N TYR A 9 10.46 2.72 1.05
CA TYR A 9 11.04 2.20 2.27
C TYR A 9 12.51 1.84 2.08
N GLU A 10 12.84 1.09 1.02
CA GLU A 10 14.21 0.72 0.67
C GLU A 10 15.11 1.95 0.50
N VAL A 11 14.63 2.99 -0.20
CA VAL A 11 15.38 4.24 -0.36
C VAL A 11 15.60 4.93 0.99
N LEU A 12 14.58 5.04 1.84
CA LEU A 12 14.75 5.65 3.17
C LEU A 12 15.73 4.86 4.03
N ARG A 13 15.65 3.53 4.02
CA ARG A 13 16.59 2.65 4.74
C ARG A 13 18.02 2.80 4.25
N ALA A 14 18.22 2.91 2.93
CA ALA A 14 19.54 3.15 2.34
C ALA A 14 20.14 4.51 2.75
N HIS A 15 19.31 5.48 3.14
CA HIS A 15 19.73 6.80 3.61
C HIS A 15 19.76 6.92 5.14
N GLY A 16 19.73 5.81 5.87
CA GLY A 16 19.99 5.77 7.31
C GLY A 16 18.77 5.95 8.21
N HIS A 17 17.56 6.08 7.66
CA HIS A 17 16.33 6.08 8.47
C HIS A 17 16.18 4.75 9.20
N SER A 18 15.74 4.76 10.45
CA SER A 18 15.41 3.53 11.17
C SER A 18 14.23 2.79 10.53
N PRO A 19 14.06 1.48 10.78
CA PRO A 19 12.90 0.73 10.28
C PRO A 19 11.55 1.35 10.64
N SER A 20 11.41 1.90 11.85
CA SER A 20 10.18 2.56 12.31
C SER A 20 9.95 3.90 11.62
N GLU A 21 10.99 4.72 11.44
CA GLU A 21 10.86 6.00 10.73
C GLU A 21 10.49 5.76 9.27
N ALA A 22 11.21 4.87 8.58
CA ALA A 22 10.91 4.53 7.19
C ALA A 22 9.49 3.96 7.03
N PHE A 23 9.01 3.15 7.98
CA PHE A 23 7.63 2.63 7.95
C PHE A 23 6.59 3.75 8.20
N ASN A 24 6.86 4.65 9.14
CA ASN A 24 5.96 5.77 9.44
C ASN A 24 5.83 6.72 8.24
N GLU A 25 6.94 7.13 7.64
CA GLU A 25 7.02 8.03 6.48
C GLU A 25 6.49 7.42 5.16
N THR A 26 6.20 6.11 5.15
CA THR A 26 5.67 5.40 3.97
C THR A 26 4.24 4.93 4.21
N VAL A 27 4.06 3.90 5.03
CA VAL A 27 2.80 3.18 5.18
C VAL A 27 1.85 3.91 6.13
N GLU A 28 2.33 4.39 7.28
CA GLU A 28 1.45 5.09 8.23
C GLU A 28 1.01 6.43 7.67
N GLU A 29 1.92 7.21 7.08
CA GLU A 29 1.58 8.51 6.47
C GLU A 29 0.49 8.34 5.41
N LEU A 30 0.63 7.37 4.50
CA LEU A 30 -0.43 7.14 3.52
C LEU A 30 -1.74 6.67 4.17
N THR A 31 -1.69 5.66 5.04
CA THR A 31 -2.90 4.93 5.46
C THR A 31 -3.62 5.54 6.66
N GLN A 32 -2.93 6.32 7.48
CA GLN A 32 -3.50 6.96 8.68
C GLN A 32 -3.72 8.46 8.49
N SER A 33 -2.95 9.13 7.63
CA SER A 33 -3.04 10.56 7.37
C SER A 33 -3.65 10.86 5.99
N LEU A 34 -2.88 10.65 4.91
CA LEU A 34 -3.19 11.23 3.60
C LEU A 34 -4.44 10.64 2.93
N ILE A 35 -4.62 9.30 2.97
CA ILE A 35 -5.73 8.67 2.25
C ILE A 35 -7.10 9.08 2.82
N ARG A 36 -7.16 9.45 4.10
CA ARG A 36 -8.39 9.93 4.74
C ARG A 36 -8.82 11.29 4.20
N LEU A 37 -7.86 12.20 3.97
CA LEU A 37 -8.14 13.50 3.34
C LEU A 37 -8.63 13.33 1.90
N VAL A 38 -8.08 12.34 1.18
CA VAL A 38 -8.54 11.99 -0.18
C VAL A 38 -9.94 11.41 -0.16
N ASP A 39 -10.26 10.51 0.78
CA ASP A 39 -11.60 9.94 0.95
C ASP A 39 -12.64 11.02 1.26
N GLU A 40 -12.29 11.99 2.11
CA GLU A 40 -13.21 13.07 2.49
C GLU A 40 -13.55 14.00 1.32
N LYS A 41 -12.55 14.43 0.55
CA LYS A 41 -12.72 15.58 -0.38
C LYS A 41 -11.87 15.51 -1.67
N GLY A 42 -11.20 14.40 -1.94
CA GLY A 42 -10.39 14.23 -3.14
C GLY A 42 -8.93 14.67 -3.03
N MET A 43 -8.19 14.48 -4.11
CA MET A 43 -6.72 14.61 -4.15
C MET A 43 -6.23 16.05 -4.11
N ASP A 44 -6.95 16.96 -4.77
CA ASP A 44 -6.65 18.40 -4.76
C ASP A 44 -6.84 18.99 -3.37
N TRP A 45 -7.92 18.60 -2.66
CA TRP A 45 -8.11 18.96 -1.26
C TRP A 45 -6.97 18.45 -0.38
N MET A 46 -6.56 17.18 -0.54
CA MET A 46 -5.44 16.63 0.22
C MET A 46 -4.16 17.45 -0.01
N PHE A 47 -3.80 17.76 -1.26
CA PHE A 47 -2.64 18.60 -1.54
C PHE A 47 -2.76 19.99 -0.90
N MET A 48 -3.90 20.67 -1.03
CA MET A 48 -4.13 21.99 -0.43
C MET A 48 -3.95 22.02 1.09
N ASN A 49 -4.17 20.88 1.77
CA ASN A 49 -4.03 20.76 3.22
C ASN A 49 -2.63 20.28 3.66
N CYS A 50 -1.70 20.10 2.74
CA CYS A 50 -0.29 19.85 3.04
C CYS A 50 0.54 21.15 3.08
N SER A 51 1.76 21.08 3.61
CA SER A 51 2.71 22.21 3.57
C SER A 51 3.09 22.61 2.13
N ALA A 52 3.61 23.83 1.94
CA ALA A 52 4.06 24.29 0.62
C ALA A 52 5.12 23.35 -0.01
N THR A 53 6.06 22.83 0.79
CA THR A 53 7.07 21.87 0.33
C THR A 53 6.43 20.56 -0.13
N ALA A 54 5.49 20.02 0.64
CA ALA A 54 4.78 18.79 0.28
C ALA A 54 3.89 18.97 -0.95
N GLN A 55 3.21 20.12 -1.09
CA GLN A 55 2.42 20.48 -2.28
C GLN A 55 3.29 20.50 -3.53
N ARG A 56 4.41 21.23 -3.49
CA ARG A 56 5.33 21.33 -4.64
C ARG A 56 5.91 19.97 -4.99
N GLY A 57 6.39 19.23 -3.99
CA GLY A 57 6.86 17.86 -4.19
C GLY A 57 5.80 16.98 -4.86
N ALA A 58 4.60 16.93 -4.32
CA ALA A 58 3.52 16.10 -4.88
C ALA A 58 3.18 16.49 -6.32
N LEU A 59 3.03 17.78 -6.63
CA LEU A 59 2.69 18.26 -7.97
C LEU A 59 3.82 18.02 -8.99
N ASP A 60 5.06 18.27 -8.60
CA ASP A 60 6.23 18.17 -9.49
C ASP A 60 6.61 16.70 -9.78
N TRP A 61 6.41 15.80 -8.81
CA TRP A 61 6.71 14.37 -8.97
C TRP A 61 5.56 13.55 -9.57
N LYS A 62 4.29 13.97 -9.40
CA LYS A 62 3.10 13.31 -9.97
C LYS A 62 3.25 12.91 -11.45
N PRO A 63 3.67 13.79 -12.40
CA PRO A 63 3.81 13.39 -13.80
C PRO A 63 4.90 12.34 -14.02
N LYS A 64 5.99 12.36 -13.22
CA LYS A 64 7.07 11.37 -13.31
C LYS A 64 6.60 9.99 -12.85
N PHE A 65 5.90 9.93 -11.71
CA PHE A 65 5.26 8.70 -11.24
C PHE A 65 4.28 8.15 -12.27
N LYS A 66 3.39 8.99 -12.82
CA LYS A 66 2.45 8.58 -13.87
C LYS A 66 3.18 8.01 -15.08
N LYS A 67 4.26 8.65 -15.54
CA LYS A 67 5.07 8.17 -16.66
C LYS A 67 5.66 6.79 -16.39
N ALA A 68 6.14 6.53 -15.18
CA ALA A 68 6.72 5.24 -14.81
C ALA A 68 5.68 4.11 -14.75
N VAL A 69 4.49 4.37 -14.18
CA VAL A 69 3.50 3.31 -13.92
C VAL A 69 2.48 3.12 -15.04
N LEU A 70 2.24 4.13 -15.89
CA LEU A 70 1.24 4.05 -16.96
C LEU A 70 1.47 2.89 -17.94
N PRO A 71 2.70 2.57 -18.38
CA PRO A 71 2.94 1.40 -19.23
C PRO A 71 2.55 0.08 -18.55
N LEU A 72 2.84 -0.06 -17.25
CA LEU A 72 2.48 -1.25 -16.48
C LEU A 72 0.96 -1.42 -16.37
N PHE A 73 0.22 -0.33 -16.18
CA PHE A 73 -1.24 -0.38 -16.17
C PHE A 73 -1.83 -0.73 -17.54
N ARG A 74 -1.20 -0.30 -18.64
CA ARG A 74 -1.62 -0.69 -20.00
C ARG A 74 -1.42 -2.19 -20.23
N GLU A 75 -0.25 -2.72 -19.86
CA GLU A 75 0.03 -4.16 -19.94
C GLU A 75 -0.97 -4.96 -19.09
N LEU A 76 -1.17 -4.56 -17.84
CA LEU A 76 -2.12 -5.22 -16.94
C LEU A 76 -3.53 -5.25 -17.52
N TYR A 77 -3.99 -4.14 -18.09
CA TYR A 77 -5.30 -4.05 -18.73
C TYR A 77 -5.44 -5.05 -19.90
N GLU A 78 -4.45 -5.10 -20.80
CA GLU A 78 -4.49 -6.04 -21.94
C GLU A 78 -4.45 -7.50 -21.51
N ARG A 79 -3.67 -7.85 -20.47
CA ARG A 79 -3.62 -9.22 -19.91
C ARG A 79 -4.93 -9.63 -19.23
N VAL A 80 -5.61 -8.69 -18.58
CA VAL A 80 -6.96 -8.92 -18.03
C VAL A 80 -7.97 -9.10 -19.16
N LYS A 81 -7.99 -8.16 -20.12
CA LYS A 81 -8.93 -8.15 -21.26
C LYS A 81 -8.82 -9.40 -22.14
N SER A 82 -7.61 -9.88 -22.39
CA SER A 82 -7.33 -11.10 -23.15
C SER A 82 -7.63 -12.40 -22.39
N GLY A 83 -7.92 -12.32 -21.09
CA GLY A 83 -8.14 -13.47 -20.22
C GLY A 83 -6.86 -14.21 -19.81
N GLU A 84 -5.67 -13.68 -20.11
CA GLU A 84 -4.40 -14.24 -19.66
C GLU A 84 -4.28 -14.26 -18.14
N GLU A 85 -4.68 -13.18 -17.46
CA GLU A 85 -4.69 -13.16 -15.99
C GLU A 85 -5.66 -14.18 -15.40
N ALA A 86 -6.85 -14.34 -15.98
CA ALA A 86 -7.82 -15.34 -15.53
C ALA A 86 -7.25 -16.77 -15.68
N LYS A 87 -6.62 -17.09 -16.82
CA LYS A 87 -5.95 -18.37 -17.05
C LYS A 87 -4.82 -18.60 -16.05
N ARG A 88 -4.03 -17.56 -15.73
CA ARG A 88 -2.97 -17.62 -14.71
C ARG A 88 -3.55 -17.93 -13.33
N VAL A 89 -4.61 -17.24 -12.92
CA VAL A 89 -5.28 -17.45 -11.63
C VAL A 89 -5.81 -18.89 -11.52
N ILE A 90 -6.58 -19.36 -12.52
CA ILE A 90 -7.12 -20.72 -12.53
C ILE A 90 -6.00 -21.76 -12.42
N ARG A 91 -4.91 -21.59 -13.19
CA ARG A 91 -3.75 -22.49 -13.16
C ARG A 91 -3.06 -22.53 -11.79
N MET A 92 -2.90 -21.38 -11.14
CA MET A 92 -2.25 -21.30 -9.84
C MET A 92 -3.14 -21.85 -8.72
N CYS A 93 -4.40 -21.42 -8.66
CA CYS A 93 -5.36 -21.87 -7.66
C CYS A 93 -5.69 -23.37 -7.78
N GLY A 94 -5.57 -23.94 -8.99
CA GLY A 94 -5.78 -25.37 -9.23
C GLY A 94 -4.61 -26.27 -8.81
N LYS A 95 -3.47 -25.72 -8.36
CA LYS A 95 -2.36 -26.52 -7.85
C LYS A 95 -2.74 -27.19 -6.52
N PRO A 96 -2.44 -28.49 -6.33
CA PRO A 96 -2.73 -29.19 -5.07
C PRO A 96 -2.12 -28.49 -3.83
N ASN A 97 -0.95 -27.87 -4.00
CA ASN A 97 -0.23 -27.16 -2.95
C ASN A 97 -0.39 -25.63 -3.00
N TYR A 98 -1.45 -25.12 -3.64
CA TYR A 98 -1.65 -23.67 -3.77
C TYR A 98 -1.63 -22.93 -2.42
N GLN A 99 -2.24 -23.50 -1.38
CA GLN A 99 -2.25 -22.89 -0.04
C GLN A 99 -0.85 -22.77 0.55
N GLU A 100 0.02 -23.76 0.36
CA GLU A 100 1.42 -23.72 0.81
C GLU A 100 2.22 -22.66 0.06
N ILE A 101 2.01 -22.56 -1.27
CA ILE A 101 2.65 -21.53 -2.10
C ILE A 101 2.23 -20.14 -1.63
N LEU A 102 0.92 -19.92 -1.47
CA LEU A 102 0.39 -18.63 -1.01
C LEU A 102 0.89 -18.30 0.41
N ALA A 103 0.88 -19.27 1.32
CA ALA A 103 1.37 -19.07 2.68
C ALA A 103 2.85 -18.67 2.69
N LYS A 104 3.67 -19.26 1.81
CA LYS A 104 5.08 -18.86 1.64
C LYS A 104 5.21 -17.43 1.12
N GLU A 105 4.52 -17.08 0.04
CA GLU A 105 4.56 -15.74 -0.54
C GLU A 105 4.12 -14.65 0.47
N LEU A 106 3.07 -14.93 1.25
CA LEU A 106 2.59 -14.02 2.29
C LEU A 106 3.52 -13.98 3.51
N ALA A 107 4.16 -15.10 3.86
CA ALA A 107 5.17 -15.15 4.92
C ALA A 107 6.40 -14.33 4.54
N ASP A 108 6.91 -14.46 3.31
CA ASP A 108 8.04 -13.68 2.81
C ASP A 108 7.76 -12.17 2.93
N MET A 109 6.54 -11.73 2.59
CA MET A 109 6.11 -10.34 2.79
C MET A 109 6.03 -9.99 4.28
N ARG A 110 5.30 -10.77 5.08
CA ARG A 110 5.08 -10.52 6.52
C ARG A 110 6.39 -10.43 7.30
N ASP A 111 7.34 -11.27 6.95
CA ASP A 111 8.60 -11.46 7.68
C ASP A 111 9.71 -10.51 7.17
N SER A 112 9.45 -9.74 6.11
CA SER A 112 10.31 -8.63 5.68
C SER A 112 10.55 -7.61 6.79
N GLU A 113 11.66 -6.87 6.73
CA GLU A 113 12.00 -5.82 7.71
C GLU A 113 10.87 -4.78 7.82
N MET A 114 10.36 -4.32 6.67
CA MET A 114 9.29 -3.33 6.59
C MET A 114 8.03 -3.75 7.31
N TRP A 115 7.52 -4.96 7.06
CA TRP A 115 6.26 -5.41 7.62
C TRP A 115 6.37 -5.86 9.10
N ARG A 116 7.56 -6.30 9.55
CA ARG A 116 7.86 -6.50 10.98
C ARG A 116 7.95 -5.18 11.74
N ALA A 117 8.61 -4.16 11.18
CA ALA A 117 8.62 -2.81 11.75
C ALA A 117 7.19 -2.26 11.85
N GLY A 118 6.39 -2.45 10.81
CA GLY A 118 4.98 -2.10 10.81
C GLY A 118 4.15 -2.80 11.88
N ALA A 119 4.43 -4.07 12.17
CA ALA A 119 3.75 -4.78 13.26
C ALA A 119 4.05 -4.13 14.62
N ALA A 120 5.30 -3.77 14.88
CA ALA A 120 5.68 -3.06 16.11
C ALA A 120 5.06 -1.66 16.19
N VAL A 121 5.10 -0.89 15.09
CA VAL A 121 4.48 0.45 15.01
C VAL A 121 2.97 0.36 15.28
N ARG A 122 2.26 -0.60 14.68
CA ARG A 122 0.83 -0.81 14.92
C ARG A 122 0.53 -1.22 16.36
N ALA A 123 1.39 -2.02 17.00
CA ALA A 123 1.21 -2.43 18.38
C ALA A 123 1.32 -1.27 19.38
N LEU A 124 2.16 -0.27 19.06
CA LEU A 124 2.37 0.93 19.88
C LEU A 124 1.40 2.07 19.55
N ARG A 125 0.58 1.92 18.50
CA ARG A 125 -0.31 2.98 18.02
C ARG A 125 -1.33 3.36 19.10
N PRO A 126 -1.51 4.66 19.40
CA PRO A 126 -2.58 5.13 20.28
C PRO A 126 -3.94 4.67 19.75
N LYS A 127 -4.77 4.11 20.63
CA LYS A 127 -6.14 3.72 20.29
C LYS A 127 -7.07 4.90 20.49
N GLU A 128 -7.44 5.59 19.42
CA GLU A 128 -8.55 6.54 19.47
C GLU A 128 -9.86 5.78 19.71
N PRO A 129 -10.80 6.34 20.52
CA PRO A 129 -12.14 5.80 20.57
C PRO A 129 -12.77 5.89 19.17
N PRO A 130 -13.55 4.86 18.75
CA PRO A 130 -14.14 4.85 17.42
C PRO A 130 -15.00 6.10 17.22
N LYS A 131 -14.70 6.90 16.18
CA LYS A 131 -15.59 7.98 15.74
C LYS A 131 -16.97 7.37 15.44
N LYS A 132 -18.03 7.95 16.01
CA LYS A 132 -19.41 7.42 16.03
C LYS A 132 -20.11 7.32 14.65
N SER A 133 -19.40 7.34 13.53
CA SER A 133 -20.02 7.36 12.21
C SER A 133 -19.16 6.67 11.16
N ALA A 134 -19.26 5.35 11.10
CA ALA A 134 -19.19 4.61 9.85
C ALA A 134 -19.97 3.30 10.04
N PRO A 135 -21.02 3.03 9.25
CA PRO A 135 -21.61 1.69 9.23
C PRO A 135 -20.49 0.69 8.88
N LYS A 136 -20.36 -0.38 9.66
CA LYS A 136 -19.39 -1.46 9.40
C LYS A 136 -19.61 -1.97 7.97
N ALA A 137 -18.72 -1.60 7.05
CA ALA A 137 -18.71 -2.18 5.71
C ALA A 137 -18.49 -3.69 5.85
N LYS A 138 -19.44 -4.49 5.36
CA LYS A 138 -19.32 -5.96 5.25
C LYS A 138 -18.16 -6.28 4.29
N GLY A 139 -16.95 -6.39 4.82
CA GLY A 139 -15.74 -6.66 4.03
C GLY A 139 -14.41 -6.37 4.73
N THR A 140 -14.43 -5.70 5.89
CA THR A 140 -13.21 -5.26 6.61
C THR A 140 -12.57 -6.30 7.53
N GLY A 141 -13.16 -7.50 7.64
CA GLY A 141 -12.71 -8.53 8.59
C GLY A 141 -11.34 -9.16 8.28
N GLY A 142 -10.77 -8.90 7.10
CA GLY A 142 -9.64 -9.68 6.59
C GLY A 142 -10.01 -11.16 6.43
N ARG A 143 -9.13 -11.94 5.80
CA ARG A 143 -9.20 -13.40 5.89
C ARG A 143 -8.17 -13.81 6.93
N SER A 144 -8.59 -14.56 7.95
CA SER A 144 -7.67 -15.26 8.84
C SER A 144 -7.10 -16.44 8.07
N TYR A 145 -5.78 -16.44 7.86
CA TYR A 145 -5.01 -17.56 7.33
C TYR A 145 -4.29 -18.25 8.48
#